data_AF-A0A956RQP1-F1
#
_entry.id   AF-A0A956RQP1-F1
#
_cell.length_a   1.000
_cell.length_b   1.000
_cell.length_c   1.000
_cell.angle_alpha   90.00
_cell.angle_beta   90.00
_cell.angle_gamma   90.00
#
_symmetry.space_group_name_H-M   'P 1'
#
loop_
_entity.id
_entity.type
_entity.pdbx_description
1 polymer ?
#
loop_
_entity_poly.entity_id
_entity_poly.type
_entity_poly.pdbx_seq_one_letter_code
_entity_poly.pdbx_strand_id
1 'polypeptide(L)'
;MGEPRPPDGSSGAAHAEADPVSQLEALLALPAEPDLLDRWAASRAPDPLRHFYQIAMQGLGVAPDRVLDAVRHLRTALPEGTLARDALLARLEAHGLRGVGRASASVTLYARAASLYARLGDRAEQVRTAVGWSFALALAGDPREAERVGRGARALLGPGEAVLGARLDTNVATAWQLAGSFDRATMAFQRAFAVLRDAGMAADAGLVAHNLGSLALMSGHADAAELRCREALLLFGTASTGLQPLYSRTILAAVDLTRGRWNEALAAIGMLREDFEQRGDARARAWLHRELAHLFASVGALEAALPEAEAAVGIFREAALTVDAAHTAVLFGRLLARQGQTQAAAAELANARVHFAHSDNRAQLHRVDLERARLQLASGDPTGALATLAPARAYLEKRDPQGDGALARAVAGEIHLHRNHPRLARRLLERAYRDVRRHPAKLERPRFAILAARAATDPAEVTRWTRRALDELERNLLRFGTRQMRV
;
A
#
# COMPACT_ATOMS: atom_id res chain seq x y z
N MET A 1 2.91 23.54 25.09
CA MET A 1 4.30 23.07 25.20
C MET A 1 4.66 22.40 23.90
N GLY A 2 5.40 23.10 23.05
CA GLY A 2 5.83 22.62 21.74
C GLY A 2 7.12 21.83 21.86
N GLU A 3 7.23 20.73 21.13
CA GLU A 3 8.48 19.97 20.96
C GLU A 3 8.96 20.07 19.50
N PRO A 4 10.27 19.91 19.27
CA PRO A 4 10.98 20.54 18.16
C PRO A 4 10.94 19.73 16.86
N ARG A 5 11.21 20.45 15.75
CA ARG A 5 11.48 19.90 14.41
C ARG A 5 12.65 18.89 14.46
N PRO A 6 12.70 17.90 13.54
CA PRO A 6 13.87 17.03 13.40
C PRO A 6 15.11 17.88 13.01
N PRO A 7 16.31 17.51 13.45
CA PRO A 7 17.49 18.32 13.25
C PRO A 7 17.95 18.30 11.79
N ASP A 8 18.26 19.49 11.27
CA ASP A 8 19.15 19.67 10.11
C ASP A 8 20.56 19.18 10.49
N GLY A 9 21.23 18.56 9.52
CA GLY A 9 22.55 17.96 9.70
C GLY A 9 23.68 18.97 9.96
N SER A 10 24.69 18.49 10.72
CA SER A 10 25.97 19.11 11.14
C SER A 10 25.87 20.04 12.37
N SER A 11 26.73 19.98 13.40
CA SER A 11 28.00 19.27 13.65
C SER A 11 28.30 19.25 15.17
N GLY A 12 29.15 18.32 15.63
CA GLY A 12 30.13 18.58 16.70
C GLY A 12 29.77 18.23 18.16
N ALA A 13 30.19 17.02 18.59
CA ALA A 13 30.57 16.62 19.95
C ALA A 13 29.59 16.92 21.12
N ALA A 14 28.65 16.00 21.34
CA ALA A 14 28.04 15.72 22.64
C ALA A 14 27.93 14.18 22.77
N HIS A 15 28.04 13.65 23.99
CA HIS A 15 28.06 12.22 24.30
C HIS A 15 27.23 11.37 23.33
N ALA A 16 27.86 10.37 22.70
CA ALA A 16 27.17 9.45 21.80
C ALA A 16 26.03 8.76 22.56
N GLU A 17 24.81 9.31 22.46
CA GLU A 17 23.60 8.60 22.83
C GLU A 17 23.61 7.29 22.05
N ALA A 18 23.57 6.17 22.77
CA ALA A 18 23.59 4.86 22.15
C ALA A 18 22.45 4.77 21.12
N ASP A 19 22.72 4.14 19.98
CA ASP A 19 21.73 3.90 18.93
C ASP A 19 20.42 3.32 19.51
N PRO A 20 19.23 3.73 19.02
CA PRO A 20 17.94 3.32 19.59
C PRO A 20 17.78 1.81 19.74
N VAL A 21 18.36 1.00 18.84
CA VAL A 21 18.30 -0.47 18.97
C VAL A 21 19.03 -0.94 20.22
N SER A 22 20.25 -0.44 20.45
CA SER A 22 21.04 -0.79 21.64
C SER A 22 20.33 -0.40 22.93
N GLN A 23 19.64 0.75 22.94
CA GLN A 23 18.87 1.18 24.10
C GLN A 23 17.65 0.31 24.36
N LEU A 24 16.95 -0.14 23.32
CA LEU A 24 15.82 -1.07 23.42
C LEU A 24 16.29 -2.45 23.92
N GLU A 25 17.41 -2.96 23.41
CA GLU A 25 18.01 -4.22 23.91
C GLU A 25 18.39 -4.12 25.40
N ALA A 26 18.94 -2.98 25.83
CA ALA A 26 19.25 -2.76 27.24
C ALA A 26 18.00 -2.79 28.14
N LEU A 27 16.86 -2.28 27.65
CA LEU A 27 15.58 -2.38 28.37
C LEU A 27 15.08 -3.84 28.42
N LEU A 28 15.18 -4.55 27.29
CA LEU A 28 14.75 -5.95 27.16
C LEU A 28 15.59 -6.92 28.02
N ALA A 29 16.84 -6.57 28.30
CA ALA A 29 17.73 -7.36 29.15
C ALA A 29 17.39 -7.27 30.66
N LEU A 30 16.66 -6.24 31.09
CA LEU A 30 16.23 -6.08 32.47
C LEU A 30 14.95 -6.88 32.76
N PRO A 31 14.77 -7.44 33.97
CA PRO A 31 13.54 -8.14 34.32
C PRO A 31 12.33 -7.20 34.33
N ALA A 32 11.16 -7.71 33.92
CA ALA A 32 9.91 -6.95 33.83
C ALA A 32 9.29 -6.70 35.21
N GLU A 33 9.88 -5.80 35.99
CA GLU A 33 9.42 -5.42 37.33
C GLU A 33 8.90 -3.97 37.34
N PRO A 34 8.10 -3.56 38.34
CA PRO A 34 7.47 -2.22 38.35
C PRO A 34 8.43 -1.02 38.25
N ASP A 35 9.69 -1.19 38.61
CA ASP A 35 10.76 -0.17 38.55
C ASP A 35 11.59 -0.21 37.24
N LEU A 36 11.17 -1.04 36.26
CA LEU A 36 11.91 -1.30 35.02
C LEU A 36 12.39 -0.02 34.32
N LEU A 37 11.50 0.96 34.14
CA LEU A 37 11.85 2.21 33.45
C LEU A 37 12.85 3.04 34.23
N ASP A 38 12.75 3.06 35.56
CA ASP A 38 13.66 3.83 36.42
C ASP A 38 15.06 3.21 36.40
N ARG A 39 15.14 1.88 36.46
CA ARG A 39 16.42 1.15 36.32
C ARG A 39 17.03 1.29 34.94
N TRP A 40 16.21 1.21 33.90
CA TRP A 40 16.67 1.38 32.51
C TRP A 40 17.18 2.80 32.25
N ALA A 41 16.43 3.82 32.68
CA ALA A 41 16.83 5.21 32.53
C ALA A 41 18.00 5.59 33.47
N ALA A 42 18.22 4.85 34.56
CA ALA A 42 19.34 5.00 35.49
C ALA A 42 19.58 6.47 35.92
N SER A 43 18.51 7.22 36.24
CA SER A 43 18.52 8.66 36.56
C SER A 43 19.00 9.63 35.45
N ARG A 44 19.23 9.14 34.22
CA ARG A 44 19.64 9.95 33.06
C ARG A 44 18.50 10.76 32.43
N ALA A 45 17.25 10.38 32.70
CA ALA A 45 16.08 11.05 32.17
C ALA A 45 15.10 11.43 33.29
N PRO A 46 14.66 12.70 33.39
CA PRO A 46 13.70 13.15 34.40
C PRO A 46 12.28 12.60 34.16
N ASP A 47 11.99 12.10 32.95
CA ASP A 47 10.75 11.39 32.60
C ASP A 47 11.10 10.12 31.81
N PRO A 48 11.29 8.97 32.50
CA PRO A 48 11.68 7.71 31.87
C PRO A 48 10.70 7.22 30.80
N LEU A 49 9.40 7.48 30.96
CA LEU A 49 8.38 7.06 29.99
C LEU A 49 8.46 7.88 28.71
N ARG A 50 8.65 9.20 28.82
CA ARG A 50 8.86 10.07 27.66
C ARG A 50 10.16 9.74 26.94
N HIS A 51 11.23 9.47 27.69
CA HIS A 51 12.49 9.04 27.11
C HIS A 51 12.33 7.73 26.34
N PHE A 52 11.68 6.73 26.95
CA PHE A 52 11.32 5.48 26.26
C PHE A 52 10.52 5.74 24.98
N TYR A 53 9.51 6.62 25.03
CA TYR A 53 8.71 6.94 23.85
C TYR A 53 9.56 7.53 22.71
N GLN A 54 10.50 8.42 23.01
CA GLN A 54 11.38 9.02 22.00
C GLN A 54 12.27 7.95 21.34
N ILE A 55 12.89 7.09 22.15
CA ILE A 55 13.72 5.97 21.67
C ILE A 55 12.88 5.00 20.84
N ALA A 56 11.70 4.63 21.31
CA ALA A 56 10.78 3.77 20.58
C ALA A 56 10.40 4.38 19.21
N MET A 57 10.08 5.68 19.17
CA MET A 57 9.73 6.36 17.91
C MET A 57 10.90 6.41 16.91
N GLN A 58 12.13 6.58 17.37
CA GLN A 58 13.34 6.49 16.52
C GLN A 58 13.56 5.05 16.04
N GLY A 59 13.39 4.07 16.93
CA GLY A 59 13.53 2.64 16.63
C GLY A 59 12.52 2.11 15.61
N LEU A 60 11.34 2.74 15.46
CA LEU A 60 10.32 2.29 14.49
C LEU A 60 10.80 2.27 13.04
N GLY A 61 11.78 3.11 12.69
CA GLY A 61 12.35 3.16 11.34
C GLY A 61 13.39 2.08 11.07
N VAL A 62 13.97 1.48 12.12
CA VAL A 62 15.16 0.62 12.03
C VAL A 62 14.87 -0.80 12.53
N ALA A 63 14.24 -0.93 13.70
CA ALA A 63 13.94 -2.20 14.36
C ALA A 63 12.52 -2.20 14.98
N PRO A 64 11.46 -2.18 14.15
CA PRO A 64 10.07 -2.13 14.64
C PRO A 64 9.65 -3.36 15.45
N ASP A 65 10.30 -4.51 15.24
CA ASP A 65 10.18 -5.72 16.05
C ASP A 65 10.68 -5.48 17.48
N ARG A 66 11.85 -4.86 17.65
CA ARG A 66 12.40 -4.54 18.96
C ARG A 66 11.58 -3.50 19.71
N VAL A 67 11.04 -2.52 19.00
CA VAL A 67 10.05 -1.58 19.58
C VAL A 67 8.81 -2.34 20.08
N LEU A 68 8.29 -3.28 19.29
CA LEU A 68 7.12 -4.06 19.66
C LEU A 68 7.39 -4.92 20.92
N ASP A 69 8.54 -5.58 20.97
CA ASP A 69 8.94 -6.41 22.12
C ASP A 69 9.15 -5.55 23.37
N ALA A 70 9.83 -4.40 23.24
CA ALA A 70 10.06 -3.48 24.35
C ALA A 70 8.75 -2.92 24.93
N VAL A 71 7.78 -2.55 24.08
CA VAL A 71 6.46 -2.10 24.53
C VAL A 71 5.72 -3.21 25.28
N ARG A 72 5.79 -4.46 24.80
CA ARG A 72 5.15 -5.60 25.47
C ARG A 72 5.82 -5.94 26.79
N HIS A 73 7.14 -5.88 26.85
CA HIS A 73 7.92 -6.05 28.06
C HIS A 73 7.52 -5.02 29.12
N LEU A 74 7.38 -3.77 28.71
CA LEU A 74 6.92 -2.69 29.58
C LEU A 74 5.47 -2.90 30.06
N ARG A 75 4.58 -3.44 29.21
CA ARG A 75 3.21 -3.80 29.63
C ARG A 75 3.19 -4.92 30.68
N THR A 76 4.12 -5.87 30.60
CA THR A 76 4.27 -6.94 31.61
C THR A 76 4.75 -6.36 32.94
N ALA A 77 5.73 -5.46 32.90
CA ALA A 77 6.26 -4.79 34.09
C ALA A 77 5.23 -3.89 34.79
N LEU A 78 4.31 -3.32 34.00
CA LEU A 78 3.39 -2.27 34.45
C LEU A 78 1.92 -2.62 34.14
N PRO A 79 1.35 -3.70 34.73
CA PRO A 79 0.02 -4.21 34.38
C PRO A 79 -1.12 -3.26 34.75
N GLU A 80 -0.96 -2.48 35.83
CA GLU A 80 -1.95 -1.49 36.29
C GLU A 80 -1.60 -0.09 35.78
N GLY A 81 -2.23 0.29 34.66
CA GLY A 81 -2.02 1.54 33.91
C GLY A 81 -2.82 2.74 34.38
N THR A 82 -2.20 3.93 34.30
CA THR A 82 -2.98 5.16 34.14
C THR A 82 -3.58 5.18 32.73
N LEU A 83 -4.72 5.85 32.57
CA LEU A 83 -5.40 5.96 31.27
C LEU A 83 -4.47 6.56 30.20
N ALA A 84 -3.62 7.51 30.57
CA ALA A 84 -2.63 8.14 29.69
C ALA A 84 -1.51 7.18 29.26
N ARG A 85 -0.95 6.41 30.20
CA ARG A 85 0.08 5.41 29.88
C ARG A 85 -0.48 4.31 28.97
N ASP A 86 -1.68 3.84 29.25
CA ASP A 86 -2.33 2.82 28.43
C ASP A 86 -2.61 3.30 26.99
N ALA A 87 -3.00 4.58 26.83
CA ALA A 87 -3.19 5.18 25.51
C ALA A 87 -1.88 5.23 24.72
N LEU A 88 -0.81 5.68 25.38
CA LEU A 88 0.53 5.79 24.80
C LEU A 88 1.08 4.43 24.36
N LEU A 89 1.04 3.44 25.26
CA LEU A 89 1.55 2.09 24.98
C LEU A 89 0.72 1.39 23.91
N ALA A 90 -0.61 1.54 23.91
CA ALA A 90 -1.44 1.01 22.83
C ALA A 90 -1.07 1.62 21.47
N ARG A 91 -0.79 2.93 21.41
CA ARG A 91 -0.35 3.60 20.18
C ARG A 91 1.02 3.13 19.72
N LEU A 92 2.00 3.04 20.63
CA LEU A 92 3.34 2.54 20.31
C LEU A 92 3.32 1.08 19.85
N GLU A 93 2.56 0.22 20.54
CA GLU A 93 2.38 -1.17 20.13
C GLU A 93 1.73 -1.25 18.73
N ALA A 94 0.75 -0.37 18.44
CA ALA A 94 0.17 -0.27 17.12
C ALA A 94 1.21 0.13 16.05
N HIS A 95 2.12 1.05 16.35
CA HIS A 95 3.22 1.41 15.46
C HIS A 95 4.18 0.22 15.22
N GLY A 96 4.57 -0.50 16.28
CA GLY A 96 5.42 -1.69 16.17
C GLY A 96 4.77 -2.80 15.33
N LEU A 97 3.51 -3.14 15.63
CA LEU A 97 2.72 -4.10 14.86
C LEU A 97 2.64 -3.74 13.38
N ARG A 98 2.45 -2.46 13.07
CA ARG A 98 2.45 -1.98 11.68
C ARG A 98 3.81 -2.17 11.02
N GLY A 99 4.89 -1.84 11.72
CA GLY A 99 6.26 -1.99 11.22
C GLY A 99 6.63 -3.44 10.91
N VAL A 100 6.15 -4.39 11.70
CA VAL A 100 6.30 -5.84 11.44
C VAL A 100 5.21 -6.42 10.53
N GLY A 101 4.41 -5.57 9.90
CA GLY A 101 3.46 -6.01 8.87
C GLY A 101 2.09 -6.50 9.35
N ARG A 102 1.80 -6.43 10.65
CA ARG A 102 0.52 -6.85 11.25
C ARG A 102 -0.51 -5.71 11.24
N ALA A 103 -0.87 -5.26 10.05
CA ALA A 103 -1.73 -4.09 9.84
C ALA A 103 -3.10 -4.19 10.54
N SER A 104 -3.78 -5.35 10.49
CA SER A 104 -5.10 -5.52 11.13
C SER A 104 -5.02 -5.44 12.66
N ALA A 105 -4.01 -6.07 13.27
CA ALA A 105 -3.80 -5.98 14.71
C ALA A 105 -3.41 -4.56 15.15
N SER A 106 -2.62 -3.87 14.32
CA SER A 106 -2.28 -2.45 14.51
C SER A 106 -3.52 -1.56 14.53
N VAL A 107 -4.47 -1.77 13.59
CA VAL A 107 -5.75 -1.03 13.54
C VAL A 107 -6.53 -1.16 14.84
N THR A 108 -6.62 -2.36 15.43
CA THR A 108 -7.31 -2.60 16.71
C THR A 108 -6.67 -1.79 17.84
N LEU A 109 -5.34 -1.76 17.92
CA LEU A 109 -4.64 -1.02 18.97
C LEU A 109 -4.71 0.50 18.77
N TYR A 110 -4.70 1.00 17.53
CA TYR A 110 -4.96 2.40 17.25
C TYR A 110 -6.38 2.81 17.66
N ALA A 111 -7.39 1.99 17.37
CA ALA A 111 -8.76 2.24 17.80
C ALA A 111 -8.88 2.30 19.33
N ARG A 112 -8.17 1.41 20.04
CA ARG A 112 -8.06 1.44 21.50
C ARG A 112 -7.39 2.73 21.99
N ALA A 113 -6.22 3.08 21.45
CA ALA A 113 -5.50 4.29 21.84
C ALA A 113 -6.36 5.55 21.62
N ALA A 114 -7.04 5.65 20.48
CA ALA A 114 -7.93 6.77 20.17
C ALA A 114 -9.10 6.88 21.17
N SER A 115 -9.70 5.76 21.56
CA SER A 115 -10.75 5.73 22.59
C SER A 115 -10.24 6.20 23.96
N LEU A 116 -9.03 5.81 24.35
CA LEU A 116 -8.42 6.23 25.61
C LEU A 116 -8.09 7.74 25.60
N TYR A 117 -7.51 8.26 24.52
CA TYR A 117 -7.27 9.71 24.39
C TYR A 117 -8.57 10.53 24.32
N ALA A 118 -9.65 9.98 23.74
CA ALA A 118 -10.97 10.61 23.79
C ALA A 118 -11.51 10.74 25.21
N ARG A 119 -11.37 9.68 26.03
CA ARG A 119 -11.74 9.70 27.46
C ARG A 119 -10.90 10.68 28.29
N LEU A 120 -9.63 10.89 27.91
CA LEU A 120 -8.75 11.88 28.50
C LEU A 120 -9.09 13.32 28.09
N GLY A 121 -9.90 13.52 27.04
CA GLY A 121 -10.14 14.83 26.45
C GLY A 121 -8.94 15.40 25.68
N ASP A 122 -7.90 14.60 25.44
CA ASP A 122 -6.69 15.05 24.75
C ASP A 122 -6.91 15.04 23.23
N ARG A 123 -7.29 16.20 22.70
CA ARG A 123 -7.58 16.38 21.28
C ARG A 123 -6.33 16.21 20.41
N ALA A 124 -5.18 16.71 20.87
CA ALA A 124 -3.94 16.66 20.11
C ALA A 124 -3.47 15.21 19.92
N GLU A 125 -3.51 14.41 20.99
CA GLU A 125 -3.14 13.00 20.90
C GLU A 125 -4.16 12.17 20.10
N GLN A 126 -5.46 12.51 20.12
CA GLN A 126 -6.43 11.89 19.22
C GLN A 126 -6.06 12.10 17.75
N VAL A 127 -5.66 13.31 17.35
CA VAL A 127 -5.25 13.58 15.97
C VAL A 127 -3.93 12.88 15.62
N ARG A 128 -2.93 12.92 16.50
CA ARG A 128 -1.65 12.20 16.28
C ARG A 128 -1.86 10.69 16.14
N THR A 129 -2.75 10.13 16.95
CA THR A 129 -3.15 8.72 16.84
C THR A 129 -3.81 8.44 15.49
N ALA A 130 -4.70 9.33 15.04
CA ALA A 130 -5.40 9.18 13.77
C ALA A 130 -4.48 9.19 12.54
N VAL A 131 -3.34 9.89 12.58
CA VAL A 131 -2.33 9.85 11.49
C VAL A 131 -1.79 8.44 11.33
N GLY A 132 -1.32 7.82 12.43
CA GLY A 132 -0.80 6.45 12.42
C GLY A 132 -1.90 5.42 12.08
N TRP A 133 -3.10 5.63 12.62
CA TRP A 133 -4.26 4.78 12.38
C TRP A 133 -4.68 4.77 10.91
N SER A 134 -4.76 5.94 10.27
CA SER A 134 -5.14 6.06 8.86
C SER A 134 -4.16 5.33 7.95
N PHE A 135 -2.86 5.35 8.27
CA PHE A 135 -1.87 4.59 7.52
C PHE A 135 -1.98 3.08 7.74
N ALA A 136 -2.25 2.62 8.98
CA ALA A 136 -2.52 1.21 9.24
C ALA A 136 -3.79 0.72 8.50
N LEU A 137 -4.83 1.55 8.43
CA LEU A 137 -6.03 1.27 7.65
C LEU A 137 -5.74 1.20 6.14
N ALA A 138 -4.83 2.03 5.62
CA ALA A 138 -4.36 1.92 4.24
C ALA A 138 -3.73 0.54 3.95
N LEU A 139 -2.84 0.07 4.83
CA LEU A 139 -2.17 -1.23 4.70
C LEU A 139 -3.13 -2.42 4.91
N ALA A 140 -4.13 -2.27 5.77
CA ALA A 140 -5.24 -3.21 5.93
C ALA A 140 -6.26 -3.15 4.76
N GLY A 141 -6.09 -2.19 3.84
CA GLY A 141 -6.94 -2.00 2.66
C GLY A 141 -8.35 -1.50 2.99
N ASP A 142 -8.52 -0.68 4.04
CA ASP A 142 -9.81 -0.11 4.48
C ASP A 142 -9.89 1.42 4.23
N PRO A 143 -10.06 1.84 2.97
CA PRO A 143 -10.03 3.27 2.64
C PRO A 143 -11.23 4.05 3.20
N ARG A 144 -12.38 3.39 3.39
CA ARG A 144 -13.60 4.03 3.91
C ARG A 144 -13.44 4.35 5.38
N GLU A 145 -12.88 3.41 6.13
CA GLU A 145 -12.60 3.62 7.54
C GLU A 145 -11.46 4.64 7.71
N ALA A 146 -10.42 4.61 6.86
CA ALA A 146 -9.39 5.64 6.85
C ALA A 146 -9.99 7.04 6.62
N GLU A 147 -10.91 7.19 5.67
CA GLU A 147 -11.64 8.44 5.43
C GLU A 147 -12.52 8.85 6.63
N ARG A 148 -13.16 7.90 7.32
CA ARG A 148 -13.96 8.16 8.53
C ARG A 148 -13.08 8.68 9.67
N VAL A 149 -11.97 7.99 9.95
CA VAL A 149 -10.97 8.38 10.96
C VAL A 149 -10.39 9.76 10.61
N GLY A 150 -10.03 9.96 9.34
CA GLY A 150 -9.51 11.22 8.83
C GLY A 150 -10.47 12.40 9.04
N ARG A 151 -11.75 12.22 8.71
CA ARG A 151 -12.77 13.26 8.94
C ARG A 151 -12.99 13.54 10.44
N GLY A 152 -13.02 12.50 11.26
CA GLY A 152 -13.17 12.64 12.72
C GLY A 152 -12.03 13.44 13.34
N ALA A 153 -10.78 13.08 13.03
CA ALA A 153 -9.62 13.79 13.54
C ALA A 153 -9.52 15.22 13.00
N ARG A 154 -9.94 15.46 11.76
CA ARG A 154 -10.00 16.83 11.21
C ARG A 154 -10.92 17.76 12.01
N ALA A 155 -12.02 17.26 12.56
CA ALA A 155 -12.92 18.05 13.40
C ALA A 155 -12.30 18.44 14.77
N LEU A 156 -11.17 17.81 15.14
CA LEU A 156 -10.46 18.08 16.40
C LEU A 156 -9.25 19.01 16.22
N LEU A 157 -8.85 19.28 14.98
CA LEU A 157 -7.69 20.14 14.67
C LEU A 157 -7.92 21.56 15.19
N GLY A 158 -6.94 22.08 15.91
CA GLY A 158 -6.88 23.46 16.35
C GLY A 158 -6.31 24.41 15.29
N PRO A 159 -6.36 25.73 15.53
CA PRO A 159 -5.65 26.70 14.72
C PRO A 159 -4.15 26.38 14.67
N GLY A 160 -3.55 26.48 13.47
CA GLY A 160 -2.11 26.23 13.27
C GLY A 160 -1.72 24.76 13.03
N GLU A 161 -2.66 23.80 13.11
CA GLU A 161 -2.38 22.37 12.90
C GLU A 161 -2.59 21.90 11.44
N ALA A 162 -2.51 22.83 10.48
CA ALA A 162 -2.77 22.56 9.06
C ALA A 162 -1.86 21.46 8.49
N VAL A 163 -0.58 21.44 8.86
CA VAL A 163 0.40 20.41 8.45
C VAL A 163 -0.01 19.03 8.95
N LEU A 164 -0.52 18.92 10.18
CA LEU A 164 -0.98 17.64 10.74
C LEU A 164 -2.22 17.14 9.98
N GLY A 165 -3.15 18.06 9.66
CA GLY A 165 -4.29 17.77 8.80
C GLY A 165 -3.90 17.34 7.37
N ALA A 166 -2.82 17.90 6.81
CA ALA A 166 -2.31 17.50 5.51
C ALA A 166 -1.68 16.10 5.52
N ARG A 167 -0.91 15.75 6.55
CA ARG A 167 -0.37 14.38 6.73
C ARG A 167 -1.47 13.34 6.86
N LEU A 168 -2.56 13.69 7.54
CA LEU A 168 -3.76 12.86 7.60
C LEU A 168 -4.39 12.65 6.23
N ASP A 169 -4.56 13.72 5.44
CA ASP A 169 -5.05 13.62 4.06
C ASP A 169 -4.14 12.76 3.18
N THR A 170 -2.82 12.88 3.33
CA THR A 170 -1.85 12.02 2.62
C THR A 170 -2.11 10.54 2.91
N ASN A 171 -2.32 10.15 4.17
CA ASN A 171 -2.58 8.76 4.52
C ASN A 171 -3.94 8.25 4.03
N VAL A 172 -4.98 9.09 4.10
CA VAL A 172 -6.30 8.78 3.53
C VAL A 172 -6.22 8.62 2.01
N ALA A 173 -5.45 9.49 1.34
CA ALA A 173 -5.21 9.42 -0.09
C ALA A 173 -4.48 8.13 -0.47
N THR A 174 -3.45 7.75 0.29
CA THR A 174 -2.76 6.46 0.13
C THR A 174 -3.71 5.27 0.28
N ALA A 175 -4.63 5.31 1.24
CA ALA A 175 -5.64 4.25 1.40
C ALA A 175 -6.53 4.15 0.15
N TRP A 176 -7.01 5.28 -0.39
CA TRP A 176 -7.79 5.30 -1.62
C TRP A 176 -6.98 4.87 -2.85
N GLN A 177 -5.71 5.24 -2.95
CA GLN A 177 -4.80 4.80 -4.02
C GLN A 177 -4.64 3.28 -4.01
N LEU A 178 -4.35 2.68 -2.85
CA LEU A 178 -4.19 1.22 -2.70
C LEU A 178 -5.50 0.44 -2.93
N ALA A 179 -6.63 1.10 -2.74
CA ALA A 179 -7.95 0.58 -3.09
C ALA A 179 -8.38 0.91 -4.52
N GLY A 180 -7.51 1.52 -5.33
CA GLY A 180 -7.79 1.87 -6.71
C GLY A 180 -8.73 3.06 -6.91
N SER A 181 -9.24 3.75 -5.90
CA SER A 181 -10.07 4.94 -6.13
C SER A 181 -9.24 6.18 -6.42
N PHE A 182 -8.64 6.24 -7.62
CA PHE A 182 -7.67 7.27 -8.01
C PHE A 182 -8.23 8.69 -7.95
N ASP A 183 -9.49 8.93 -8.37
CA ASP A 183 -10.10 10.26 -8.28
C ASP A 183 -10.14 10.78 -6.83
N ARG A 184 -10.52 9.92 -5.88
CA ARG A 184 -10.55 10.27 -4.44
C ARG A 184 -9.14 10.49 -3.89
N ALA A 185 -8.20 9.63 -4.28
CA ALA A 185 -6.80 9.75 -3.87
C ALA A 185 -6.18 11.06 -4.40
N THR A 186 -6.37 11.38 -5.69
CA THR A 186 -5.89 12.61 -6.32
C THR A 186 -6.44 13.84 -5.63
N MET A 187 -7.75 13.90 -5.35
CA MET A 187 -8.35 15.04 -4.64
C MET A 187 -7.74 15.23 -3.24
N ALA A 188 -7.53 14.14 -2.50
CA ALA A 188 -6.94 14.22 -1.16
C ALA A 188 -5.46 14.60 -1.18
N PHE A 189 -4.67 14.02 -2.09
CA PHE A 189 -3.27 14.42 -2.27
C PHE A 189 -3.13 15.87 -2.74
N GLN A 190 -3.97 16.36 -3.65
CA GLN A 190 -3.92 17.77 -4.09
C GLN A 190 -4.14 18.74 -2.94
N ARG A 191 -5.09 18.46 -2.03
CA ARG A 191 -5.30 19.25 -0.81
C ARG A 191 -4.07 19.21 0.11
N ALA A 192 -3.55 18.02 0.37
CA ALA A 192 -2.36 17.86 1.22
C ALA A 192 -1.14 18.58 0.62
N PHE A 193 -0.94 18.47 -0.69
CA PHE A 193 0.17 19.08 -1.41
C PHE A 193 0.20 20.60 -1.24
N ALA A 194 -0.94 21.26 -1.48
CA ALA A 194 -1.05 22.71 -1.36
C ALA A 194 -0.65 23.17 0.06
N VAL A 195 -1.21 22.55 1.09
CA VAL A 195 -0.92 22.90 2.49
C VAL A 195 0.55 22.65 2.84
N LEU A 196 1.11 21.50 2.46
CA LEU A 196 2.50 21.15 2.80
C LEU A 196 3.51 22.06 2.09
N ARG A 197 3.25 22.37 0.81
CA ARG A 197 4.08 23.28 0.03
C ARG A 197 4.04 24.69 0.62
N ASP A 198 2.85 25.22 0.88
CA ASP A 198 2.69 26.58 1.39
C ASP A 198 3.24 26.72 2.83
N ALA A 199 3.27 25.63 3.60
CA ALA A 199 3.90 25.57 4.93
C ALA A 199 5.43 25.33 4.88
N GLY A 200 6.05 25.27 3.70
CA GLY A 200 7.49 25.04 3.53
C GLY A 200 7.96 23.63 3.92
N MET A 201 7.05 22.64 3.97
CA MET A 201 7.38 21.25 4.28
C MET A 201 7.86 20.52 3.00
N ALA A 202 9.02 20.91 2.47
CA ALA A 202 9.49 20.50 1.14
C ALA A 202 9.55 18.97 0.95
N ALA A 203 10.09 18.22 1.92
CA ALA A 203 10.16 16.76 1.84
C ALA A 203 8.78 16.08 1.81
N ASP A 204 7.86 16.51 2.68
CA ASP A 204 6.48 15.99 2.73
C ASP A 204 5.73 16.36 1.43
N ALA A 205 5.88 17.59 0.95
CA ALA A 205 5.30 18.04 -0.32
C ALA A 205 5.85 17.25 -1.51
N GLY A 206 7.17 16.98 -1.54
CA GLY A 206 7.81 16.18 -2.58
C GLY A 206 7.28 14.75 -2.62
N LEU A 207 7.07 14.11 -1.46
CA LEU A 207 6.42 12.80 -1.37
C LEU A 207 4.99 12.80 -1.93
N VAL A 208 4.22 13.85 -1.63
CA VAL A 208 2.86 13.98 -2.17
C VAL A 208 2.88 14.24 -3.69
N ALA A 209 3.81 15.05 -4.19
CA ALA A 209 4.01 15.25 -5.62
C ALA A 209 4.39 13.95 -6.34
N HIS A 210 5.27 13.13 -5.75
CA HIS A 210 5.59 11.79 -6.24
C HIS A 210 4.33 10.91 -6.36
N ASN A 211 3.51 10.85 -5.31
CA ASN A 211 2.27 10.07 -5.32
C ASN A 211 1.27 10.57 -6.37
N LEU A 212 1.15 11.89 -6.55
CA LEU A 212 0.34 12.48 -7.62
C LEU A 212 0.88 12.09 -9.00
N GLY A 213 2.19 12.05 -9.19
CA GLY A 213 2.83 11.59 -10.41
C GLY A 213 2.54 10.11 -10.70
N SER A 214 2.63 9.26 -9.68
CA SER A 214 2.27 7.85 -9.77
C SER A 214 0.81 7.65 -10.19
N LEU A 215 -0.13 8.34 -9.52
CA LEU A 215 -1.55 8.29 -9.87
C LEU A 215 -1.83 8.79 -11.29
N ALA A 216 -1.15 9.85 -11.71
CA ALA A 216 -1.28 10.38 -13.07
C ALA A 216 -0.85 9.33 -14.09
N LEU A 217 0.29 8.66 -13.88
CA LEU A 217 0.78 7.60 -14.75
C LEU A 217 -0.18 6.40 -14.78
N MET A 218 -0.60 5.90 -13.62
CA MET A 218 -1.57 4.79 -13.52
C MET A 218 -2.93 5.13 -14.16
N SER A 219 -3.24 6.43 -14.28
CA SER A 219 -4.43 6.93 -14.96
C SER A 219 -4.22 7.23 -16.44
N GLY A 220 -3.04 6.97 -17.00
CA GLY A 220 -2.73 7.20 -18.43
C GLY A 220 -2.44 8.66 -18.77
N HIS A 221 -2.04 9.48 -17.81
CA HIS A 221 -1.69 10.88 -18.03
C HIS A 221 -0.18 11.08 -17.88
N ALA A 222 0.58 10.60 -18.87
CA ALA A 222 2.05 10.61 -18.85
C ALA A 222 2.64 12.02 -18.67
N ASP A 223 2.08 13.05 -19.31
CA ASP A 223 2.55 14.44 -19.20
C ASP A 223 2.38 14.99 -17.77
N ALA A 224 1.22 14.71 -17.15
CA ALA A 224 0.95 15.11 -15.77
C ALA A 224 1.85 14.35 -14.79
N ALA A 225 2.15 13.07 -15.07
CA ALA A 225 3.08 12.28 -14.27
C ALA A 225 4.49 12.87 -14.31
N GLU A 226 5.00 13.18 -15.50
CA GLU A 226 6.31 13.80 -15.70
C GLU A 226 6.43 15.13 -14.97
N LEU A 227 5.43 16.01 -15.12
CA LEU A 227 5.39 17.30 -14.43
C LEU A 227 5.48 17.13 -12.91
N ARG A 228 4.67 16.24 -12.32
CA ARG A 228 4.63 16.02 -10.87
C ARG A 228 5.88 15.35 -10.33
N CYS A 229 6.47 14.40 -11.07
CA CYS A 229 7.73 13.79 -10.66
C CYS A 229 8.89 14.77 -10.74
N ARG A 230 8.94 15.66 -11.73
CA ARG A 230 9.93 16.75 -11.78
C ARG A 230 9.74 17.75 -10.63
N GLU A 231 8.51 18.11 -10.32
CA GLU A 231 8.19 18.95 -9.14
C GLU A 231 8.66 18.28 -7.84
N ALA A 232 8.43 16.97 -7.69
CA ALA A 232 8.93 16.20 -6.55
C ALA A 232 10.46 16.25 -6.43
N LEU A 233 11.18 16.05 -7.54
CA LEU A 233 12.64 16.13 -7.57
C LEU A 233 13.17 17.52 -7.18
N LEU A 234 12.51 18.59 -7.63
CA LEU A 234 12.85 19.96 -7.22
C LEU A 234 12.64 20.18 -5.73
N LEU A 235 11.55 19.66 -5.17
CA LEU A 235 11.23 19.76 -3.74
C LEU A 235 12.19 18.96 -2.85
N PHE A 236 12.65 17.80 -3.31
CA PHE A 236 13.69 17.05 -2.60
C PHE A 236 15.05 17.77 -2.66
N GLY A 237 15.31 18.50 -3.75
CA GLY A 237 16.56 19.23 -3.96
C GLY A 237 17.72 18.33 -4.39
N THR A 238 18.78 18.94 -4.92
CA THR A 238 19.93 18.25 -5.52
C THR A 238 20.84 17.58 -4.50
N ALA A 239 20.83 18.04 -3.24
CA ALA A 239 21.61 17.47 -2.14
C ALA A 239 20.91 16.29 -1.43
N SER A 240 19.70 15.90 -1.86
CA SER A 240 18.96 14.81 -1.23
C SER A 240 19.66 13.47 -1.45
N THR A 241 20.09 12.84 -0.36
CA THR A 241 20.69 11.50 -0.36
C THR A 241 19.67 10.41 -0.03
N GLY A 242 18.39 10.74 0.16
CA GLY A 242 17.33 9.78 0.47
C GLY A 242 16.89 8.96 -0.75
N LEU A 243 16.02 7.96 -0.53
CA LEU A 243 15.45 7.12 -1.61
C LEU A 243 14.34 7.83 -2.41
N GLN A 244 13.76 8.89 -1.85
CA GLN A 244 12.60 9.58 -2.40
C GLN A 244 12.82 10.15 -3.82
N PRO A 245 13.99 10.75 -4.15
CA PRO A 245 14.30 11.14 -5.52
C PRO A 245 14.34 9.95 -6.49
N LEU A 246 14.89 8.80 -6.05
CA LEU A 246 14.97 7.61 -6.89
C LEU A 246 13.59 7.06 -7.24
N TYR A 247 12.67 7.02 -6.28
CA TYR A 247 11.29 6.63 -6.55
C TYR A 247 10.64 7.50 -7.63
N SER A 248 10.90 8.81 -7.62
CA SER A 248 10.38 9.72 -8.65
C SER A 248 11.03 9.50 -10.02
N ARG A 249 12.33 9.19 -10.06
CA ARG A 249 13.03 8.81 -11.30
C ARG A 249 12.52 7.49 -11.87
N THR A 250 12.13 6.51 -11.04
CA THR A 250 11.50 5.26 -11.50
C THR A 250 10.20 5.55 -12.27
N ILE A 251 9.37 6.50 -11.80
CA ILE A 251 8.15 6.91 -12.52
C ILE A 251 8.49 7.64 -13.83
N LEU A 252 9.56 8.43 -13.88
CA LEU A 252 9.99 9.07 -15.13
C LEU A 252 10.44 8.04 -16.17
N ALA A 253 11.20 7.01 -15.77
CA ALA A 253 11.53 5.90 -16.66
C ALA A 253 10.27 5.17 -17.15
N ALA A 254 9.26 5.01 -16.29
CA ALA A 254 7.97 4.46 -16.68
C ALA A 254 7.22 5.34 -17.69
N VAL A 255 7.27 6.66 -17.52
CA VAL A 255 6.72 7.62 -18.51
C VAL A 255 7.39 7.40 -19.87
N ASP A 256 8.72 7.27 -19.91
CA ASP A 256 9.46 6.99 -21.14
C ASP A 256 9.03 5.68 -21.80
N LEU A 257 8.87 4.59 -21.02
CA LEU A 257 8.33 3.32 -21.53
C LEU A 257 6.93 3.49 -22.14
N THR A 258 6.02 4.19 -21.46
CA THR A 258 4.65 4.40 -21.98
C THR A 258 4.61 5.21 -23.28
N ARG A 259 5.60 6.07 -23.51
CA ARG A 259 5.75 6.84 -24.76
C ARG A 259 6.54 6.11 -25.84
N GLY A 260 7.06 4.92 -25.55
CA GLY A 260 7.91 4.16 -26.47
C GLY A 260 9.33 4.71 -26.61
N ARG A 261 9.79 5.54 -25.68
CA ARG A 261 11.19 6.01 -25.57
C ARG A 261 12.04 4.95 -24.86
N TRP A 262 12.19 3.81 -25.52
CA TRP A 262 12.77 2.60 -24.91
C TRP A 262 14.25 2.77 -24.54
N ASN A 263 15.03 3.46 -25.37
CA ASN A 263 16.46 3.65 -25.13
C ASN A 263 16.69 4.52 -23.88
N GLU A 264 15.95 5.61 -23.78
CA GLU A 264 15.98 6.53 -22.64
C GLU A 264 15.52 5.84 -21.37
N ALA A 265 14.41 5.09 -21.44
CA ALA A 265 13.89 4.34 -20.31
C ALA A 265 14.89 3.29 -19.81
N LEU A 266 15.46 2.48 -20.70
CA LEU A 266 16.40 1.41 -20.32
C LEU A 266 17.71 1.99 -19.77
N ALA A 267 18.21 3.08 -20.33
CA ALA A 267 19.37 3.80 -19.79
C ALA A 267 19.08 4.34 -18.38
N ALA A 268 17.90 4.95 -18.16
CA ALA A 268 17.48 5.43 -16.85
C ALA A 268 17.31 4.29 -15.83
N ILE A 269 16.77 3.15 -16.25
CA ILE A 269 16.68 1.94 -15.42
C ILE A 269 18.07 1.44 -15.03
N GLY A 270 19.04 1.43 -15.97
CA GLY A 270 20.43 1.07 -15.68
C GLY A 270 21.03 1.93 -14.57
N MET A 271 20.91 3.26 -14.69
CA MET A 271 21.38 4.19 -13.64
C MET A 271 20.66 3.98 -12.31
N LEU A 272 19.34 3.73 -12.34
CA LEU A 272 18.59 3.43 -11.12
C LEU A 272 19.12 2.18 -10.42
N ARG A 273 19.46 1.12 -11.16
CA ARG A 273 20.03 -0.09 -10.57
C ARG A 273 21.32 0.19 -9.82
N GLU A 274 22.22 0.94 -10.43
CA GLU A 274 23.48 1.36 -9.82
C GLU A 274 23.24 2.20 -8.55
N ASP A 275 22.35 3.19 -8.64
CA ASP A 275 21.98 4.06 -7.51
C ASP A 275 21.38 3.28 -6.33
N PHE A 276 20.51 2.29 -6.59
CA PHE A 276 19.91 1.46 -5.55
C PHE A 276 20.92 0.45 -4.97
N GLU A 277 21.82 -0.11 -5.79
CA GLU A 277 22.86 -1.04 -5.34
C GLU A 277 23.88 -0.35 -4.43
N GLN A 278 24.34 0.85 -4.81
CA GLN A 278 25.30 1.64 -4.01
C GLN A 278 24.79 1.97 -2.61
N ARG A 279 23.46 2.01 -2.41
CA ARG A 279 22.85 2.28 -1.10
C ARG A 279 22.84 1.07 -0.17
N GLY A 280 23.06 -0.13 -0.69
CA GLY A 280 23.13 -1.37 0.11
C GLY A 280 21.84 -1.76 0.83
N ASP A 281 20.70 -1.12 0.54
CA ASP A 281 19.41 -1.42 1.15
C ASP A 281 18.69 -2.51 0.34
N ALA A 282 18.68 -3.73 0.88
CA ALA A 282 18.04 -4.88 0.25
C ALA A 282 16.54 -4.67 0.00
N ARG A 283 15.84 -3.98 0.92
CA ARG A 283 14.41 -3.65 0.76
C ARG A 283 14.20 -2.70 -0.40
N ALA A 284 15.03 -1.66 -0.49
CA ALA A 284 14.97 -0.66 -1.56
C ALA A 284 15.27 -1.29 -2.94
N ARG A 285 16.26 -2.17 -3.01
CA ARG A 285 16.60 -2.91 -4.23
C ARG A 285 15.48 -3.85 -4.68
N ALA A 286 14.92 -4.63 -3.76
CA ALA A 286 13.78 -5.51 -4.03
C ALA A 286 12.53 -4.72 -4.46
N TRP A 287 12.31 -3.54 -3.86
CA TRP A 287 11.25 -2.62 -4.28
C TRP A 287 11.44 -2.20 -5.74
N LEU A 288 12.65 -1.78 -6.15
CA LEU A 288 12.91 -1.40 -7.54
C LEU A 288 12.58 -2.54 -8.51
N HIS A 289 13.07 -3.76 -8.23
CA HIS A 289 12.76 -4.93 -9.05
C HIS A 289 11.25 -5.18 -9.16
N ARG A 290 10.50 -5.09 -8.06
CA ARG A 290 9.03 -5.23 -8.10
C ARG A 290 8.37 -4.15 -8.95
N GLU A 291 8.80 -2.90 -8.84
CA GLU A 291 8.25 -1.82 -9.65
C GLU A 291 8.58 -2.03 -11.13
N LEU A 292 9.82 -2.41 -11.49
CA LEU A 292 10.19 -2.74 -12.87
C LEU A 292 9.35 -3.91 -13.43
N ALA A 293 9.08 -4.93 -12.62
CA ALA A 293 8.19 -6.02 -12.99
C ALA A 293 6.77 -5.52 -13.33
N HIS A 294 6.21 -4.63 -12.51
CA HIS A 294 4.93 -3.99 -12.80
C HIS A 294 4.98 -3.16 -14.09
N LEU A 295 6.05 -2.39 -14.30
CA LEU A 295 6.23 -1.54 -15.48
C LEU A 295 6.33 -2.36 -16.76
N PHE A 296 7.22 -3.35 -16.82
CA PHE A 296 7.35 -4.21 -18.00
C PHE A 296 6.06 -5.00 -18.27
N ALA A 297 5.40 -5.50 -17.22
CA ALA A 297 4.12 -6.20 -17.37
C ALA A 297 3.02 -5.29 -17.95
N SER A 298 3.03 -3.99 -17.59
CA SER A 298 2.05 -3.00 -18.07
C SER A 298 2.19 -2.70 -19.56
N VAL A 299 3.40 -2.77 -20.12
CA VAL A 299 3.68 -2.58 -21.55
C VAL A 299 3.71 -3.90 -22.33
N GLY A 300 3.31 -5.01 -21.70
CA GLY A 300 3.21 -6.32 -22.32
C GLY A 300 4.52 -7.08 -22.48
N ALA A 301 5.63 -6.57 -21.94
CA ALA A 301 6.95 -7.20 -21.99
C ALA A 301 7.08 -8.27 -20.88
N LEU A 302 6.38 -9.38 -21.05
CA LEU A 302 6.29 -10.45 -20.05
C LEU A 302 7.67 -11.08 -19.75
N GLU A 303 8.48 -11.24 -20.79
CA GLU A 303 9.82 -11.82 -20.74
C GLU A 303 10.78 -10.97 -19.90
N ALA A 304 10.59 -9.64 -19.89
CA ALA A 304 11.34 -8.73 -19.02
C ALA A 304 10.72 -8.65 -17.61
N ALA A 305 9.40 -8.78 -17.48
CA ALA A 305 8.72 -8.63 -16.19
C ALA A 305 8.96 -9.81 -15.22
N LEU A 306 9.05 -11.03 -15.75
CA LEU A 306 9.22 -12.26 -14.95
C LEU A 306 10.51 -12.28 -14.10
N PRO A 307 11.72 -12.10 -14.68
CA PRO A 307 12.95 -12.13 -13.90
C PRO A 307 12.99 -11.01 -12.84
N GLU A 308 12.36 -9.87 -13.10
CA GLU A 308 12.24 -8.78 -12.12
C GLU A 308 11.36 -9.17 -10.93
N ALA A 309 10.22 -9.81 -11.19
CA ALA A 309 9.33 -10.27 -10.12
C ALA A 309 9.97 -11.38 -9.29
N GLU A 310 10.68 -12.30 -9.95
CA GLU A 310 11.43 -13.38 -9.31
C GLU A 310 12.53 -12.83 -8.39
N ALA A 311 13.37 -11.92 -8.91
CA ALA A 311 14.43 -11.27 -8.14
C ALA A 311 13.87 -10.52 -6.93
N ALA A 312 12.78 -9.75 -7.12
CA ALA A 312 12.13 -9.04 -6.01
C ALA A 312 11.64 -10.01 -4.92
N VAL A 313 10.95 -11.10 -5.30
CA VAL A 313 10.47 -12.10 -4.33
C VAL A 313 11.64 -12.76 -3.59
N GLY A 314 12.72 -13.10 -4.30
CA GLY A 314 13.92 -13.71 -3.74
C GLY A 314 14.56 -12.81 -2.67
N ILE A 315 14.85 -11.56 -3.03
CA ILE A 315 15.50 -10.61 -2.12
C ILE A 315 14.60 -10.33 -0.89
N PHE A 316 13.28 -10.16 -1.06
CA PHE A 316 12.39 -9.96 0.09
C PHE A 316 12.34 -11.19 1.01
N ARG A 317 12.41 -12.42 0.47
CA ARG A 317 12.46 -13.66 1.26
C ARG A 317 13.77 -13.77 2.03
N GLU A 318 14.89 -13.54 1.37
CA GLU A 318 16.23 -13.56 1.98
C GLU A 318 16.37 -12.53 3.11
N ALA A 319 15.80 -11.34 2.92
CA ALA A 319 15.76 -10.29 3.94
C ALA A 319 14.68 -10.49 5.02
N ALA A 320 13.95 -11.62 5.02
CA ALA A 320 12.83 -11.90 5.91
C ALA A 320 11.70 -10.83 5.92
N LEU A 321 11.57 -10.08 4.83
CA LEU A 321 10.54 -9.05 4.63
C LEU A 321 9.25 -9.69 4.12
N THR A 322 8.62 -10.48 4.98
CA THR A 322 7.53 -11.41 4.62
C THR A 322 6.30 -10.76 3.99
N VAL A 323 5.91 -9.55 4.40
CA VAL A 323 4.79 -8.82 3.80
C VAL A 323 5.12 -8.45 2.35
N ASP A 324 6.26 -7.81 2.13
CA ASP A 324 6.68 -7.39 0.80
C ASP A 324 6.88 -8.60 -0.13
N ALA A 325 7.42 -9.70 0.41
CA ALA A 325 7.51 -10.99 -0.29
C ALA A 325 6.12 -11.52 -0.68
N ALA A 326 5.13 -11.49 0.22
CA ALA A 326 3.78 -11.98 -0.07
C ALA A 326 3.08 -11.13 -1.14
N HIS A 327 3.18 -9.80 -1.06
CA HIS A 327 2.65 -8.90 -2.09
C HIS A 327 3.29 -9.16 -3.46
N THR A 328 4.61 -9.33 -3.49
CA THR A 328 5.37 -9.59 -4.72
C THR A 328 5.09 -10.97 -5.28
N ALA A 329 4.88 -11.98 -4.44
CA ALA A 329 4.49 -13.33 -4.85
C ALA A 329 3.14 -13.36 -5.57
N VAL A 330 2.20 -12.46 -5.22
CA VAL A 330 0.94 -12.31 -5.98
C VAL A 330 1.19 -11.80 -7.40
N LEU A 331 2.06 -10.78 -7.55
CA LEU A 331 2.47 -10.30 -8.87
C LEU A 331 3.16 -11.41 -9.66
N PHE A 332 4.15 -12.07 -9.05
CA PHE A 332 4.92 -13.12 -9.72
C PHE A 332 4.02 -14.28 -10.14
N GLY A 333 3.15 -14.75 -9.25
CA GLY A 333 2.16 -15.79 -9.57
C GLY A 333 1.24 -15.41 -10.73
N ARG A 334 0.80 -14.15 -10.82
CA ARG A 334 0.02 -13.65 -11.98
C ARG A 334 0.83 -13.67 -13.28
N LEU A 335 2.11 -13.31 -13.22
CA LEU A 335 2.99 -13.32 -14.41
C LEU A 335 3.28 -14.76 -14.86
N LEU A 336 3.57 -15.67 -13.93
CA LEU A 336 3.74 -17.10 -14.20
C LEU A 336 2.48 -17.70 -14.85
N ALA A 337 1.30 -17.36 -14.34
CA ALA A 337 0.04 -17.79 -14.93
C ALA A 337 -0.13 -17.31 -16.38
N ARG A 338 0.24 -16.05 -16.67
CA ARG A 338 0.21 -15.49 -18.03
C ARG A 338 1.21 -16.18 -18.98
N GLN A 339 2.29 -16.74 -18.46
CA GLN A 339 3.26 -17.53 -19.22
C GLN A 339 2.85 -19.01 -19.36
N GLY A 340 1.74 -19.43 -18.73
CA GLY A 340 1.29 -20.82 -18.73
C GLY A 340 1.95 -21.71 -17.66
N GLN A 341 2.75 -21.14 -16.75
CA GLN A 341 3.37 -21.89 -15.64
C GLN A 341 2.41 -22.07 -14.47
N THR A 342 1.33 -22.83 -14.70
CA THR A 342 0.20 -22.96 -13.76
C THR A 342 0.60 -23.46 -12.37
N GLN A 343 1.47 -24.48 -12.28
CA GLN A 343 1.88 -25.05 -11.01
C GLN A 343 2.72 -24.07 -10.17
N ALA A 344 3.69 -23.41 -10.80
CA ALA A 344 4.50 -22.39 -10.14
C ALA A 344 3.65 -21.19 -9.69
N ALA A 345 2.72 -20.74 -10.54
CA ALA A 345 1.76 -19.70 -10.20
C ALA A 345 0.92 -20.07 -8.97
N ALA A 346 0.40 -21.30 -8.92
CA ALA A 346 -0.39 -21.79 -7.79
C ALA A 346 0.42 -21.82 -6.48
N ALA A 347 1.69 -22.22 -6.53
CA ALA A 347 2.58 -22.25 -5.36
C ALA A 347 2.82 -20.83 -4.81
N GLU A 348 3.14 -19.87 -5.67
CA GLU A 348 3.36 -18.48 -5.27
C GLU A 348 2.11 -17.84 -4.65
N LEU A 349 0.93 -18.06 -5.26
CA LEU A 349 -0.34 -17.59 -4.70
C LEU A 349 -0.69 -18.29 -3.37
N ALA A 350 -0.38 -19.58 -3.21
CA ALA A 350 -0.61 -20.30 -1.96
C ALA A 350 0.26 -19.73 -0.82
N ASN A 351 1.54 -19.47 -1.09
CA ASN A 351 2.48 -18.89 -0.12
C ASN A 351 2.02 -17.49 0.32
N ALA A 352 1.64 -16.63 -0.63
CA ALA A 352 1.10 -15.30 -0.32
C ALA A 352 -0.16 -15.39 0.54
N ARG A 353 -1.06 -16.33 0.22
CA ARG A 353 -2.31 -16.54 0.96
C ARG A 353 -2.05 -16.94 2.41
N VAL A 354 -1.11 -17.87 2.65
CA VAL A 354 -0.72 -18.30 3.99
C VAL A 354 -0.27 -17.10 4.82
N HIS A 355 0.58 -16.24 4.27
CA HIS A 355 1.03 -15.04 4.95
C HIS A 355 -0.13 -14.08 5.30
N PHE A 356 -1.03 -13.78 4.36
CA PHE A 356 -2.16 -12.89 4.63
C PHE A 356 -3.17 -13.47 5.63
N ALA A 357 -3.27 -14.80 5.74
CA ALA A 357 -4.04 -15.45 6.78
C ALA A 357 -3.41 -15.26 8.17
N HIS A 358 -2.09 -15.48 8.30
CA HIS A 358 -1.38 -15.31 9.57
C HIS A 358 -1.35 -13.86 10.07
N SER A 359 -1.30 -12.89 9.14
CA SER A 359 -1.33 -11.46 9.48
C SER A 359 -2.74 -10.90 9.71
N ASP A 360 -3.78 -11.74 9.58
CA ASP A 360 -5.20 -11.36 9.60
C ASP A 360 -5.54 -10.24 8.59
N ASN A 361 -4.81 -10.16 7.47
CA ASN A 361 -5.09 -9.22 6.40
C ASN A 361 -6.15 -9.80 5.45
N ARG A 362 -7.40 -9.81 5.92
CA ARG A 362 -8.55 -10.38 5.19
C ARG A 362 -8.75 -9.78 3.80
N ALA A 363 -8.45 -8.49 3.62
CA ALA A 363 -8.57 -7.84 2.32
C ALA A 363 -7.59 -8.46 1.30
N GLN A 364 -6.31 -8.55 1.65
CA GLN A 364 -5.32 -9.16 0.76
C GLN A 364 -5.54 -10.67 0.60
N LEU A 365 -5.92 -11.38 1.66
CA LEU A 365 -6.26 -12.80 1.57
C LEU A 365 -7.33 -13.07 0.51
N HIS A 366 -8.42 -12.30 0.52
CA HIS A 366 -9.50 -12.48 -0.46
C HIS A 366 -9.14 -11.97 -1.86
N ARG A 367 -8.22 -11.00 -1.99
CA ARG A 367 -7.62 -10.64 -3.29
C ARG A 367 -6.78 -11.78 -3.87
N VAL A 368 -6.03 -12.50 -3.03
CA VAL A 368 -5.30 -13.70 -3.47
C VAL A 368 -6.27 -14.81 -3.86
N ASP A 369 -7.35 -15.03 -3.11
CA ASP A 369 -8.38 -16.01 -3.48
C ASP A 369 -9.07 -15.68 -4.81
N LEU A 370 -9.23 -14.39 -5.14
CA LEU A 370 -9.69 -13.96 -6.47
C LEU A 370 -8.71 -14.39 -7.59
N GLU A 371 -7.41 -14.18 -7.42
CA GLU A 371 -6.41 -14.59 -8.42
C GLU A 371 -6.28 -16.13 -8.51
N ARG A 372 -6.39 -16.84 -7.38
CA ARG A 372 -6.43 -18.31 -7.36
C ARG A 372 -7.66 -18.84 -8.11
N ALA A 373 -8.83 -18.24 -7.94
CA ALA A 373 -10.03 -18.64 -8.67
C ALA A 373 -9.89 -18.41 -10.19
N ARG A 374 -9.24 -17.31 -10.61
CA ARG A 374 -8.91 -17.08 -12.03
C ARG A 374 -7.96 -18.14 -12.57
N LEU A 375 -6.93 -18.51 -11.81
CA LEU A 375 -5.98 -19.56 -12.21
C LEU A 375 -6.66 -20.93 -12.34
N GLN A 376 -7.53 -21.29 -11.39
CA GLN A 376 -8.31 -22.52 -11.45
C GLN A 376 -9.24 -22.55 -12.66
N LEU A 377 -9.92 -21.43 -12.94
CA LEU A 377 -10.78 -21.31 -14.11
C LEU A 377 -10.00 -21.45 -15.42
N ALA A 378 -8.86 -20.78 -15.54
CA ALA A 378 -7.97 -20.90 -16.69
C ALA A 378 -7.41 -22.33 -16.88
N SER A 379 -7.31 -23.08 -15.79
CA SER A 379 -6.89 -24.49 -15.78
C SER A 379 -8.05 -25.48 -16.06
N GLY A 380 -9.25 -24.99 -16.37
CA GLY A 380 -10.40 -25.84 -16.66
C GLY A 380 -11.16 -26.37 -15.44
N ASP A 381 -10.95 -25.80 -14.25
CA ASP A 381 -11.68 -26.16 -13.02
C ASP A 381 -12.68 -25.06 -12.59
N PRO A 382 -13.84 -24.93 -13.25
CA PRO A 382 -14.83 -23.92 -12.87
C PRO A 382 -15.52 -24.23 -11.54
N THR A 383 -15.53 -25.48 -11.08
CA THR A 383 -16.16 -25.89 -9.83
C THR A 383 -15.31 -25.47 -8.64
N GLY A 384 -14.02 -25.80 -8.64
CA GLY A 384 -13.06 -25.35 -7.64
C GLY A 384 -12.86 -23.84 -7.67
N ALA A 385 -12.84 -23.22 -8.86
CA ALA A 385 -12.83 -21.76 -8.98
C ALA A 385 -14.03 -21.11 -8.26
N LEU A 386 -15.24 -21.66 -8.40
CA LEU A 386 -16.41 -21.12 -7.70
C LEU A 386 -16.29 -21.28 -6.19
N ALA A 387 -15.83 -22.45 -5.72
CA ALA A 387 -15.66 -22.73 -4.30
C ALA A 387 -14.65 -21.76 -3.65
N THR A 388 -13.52 -21.49 -4.31
CA THR A 388 -12.53 -20.50 -3.87
C THR A 388 -13.10 -19.09 -3.89
N LEU A 389 -13.82 -18.72 -4.96
CA LEU A 389 -14.29 -17.34 -5.17
C LEU A 389 -15.47 -16.96 -4.28
N ALA A 390 -16.37 -17.88 -3.94
CA ALA A 390 -17.61 -17.57 -3.22
C ALA A 390 -17.42 -16.77 -1.93
N PRO A 391 -16.57 -17.19 -0.96
CA PRO A 391 -16.31 -16.40 0.25
C PRO A 391 -15.59 -15.08 -0.05
N ALA A 392 -14.64 -15.10 -0.98
CA ALA A 392 -13.89 -13.90 -1.38
C ALA A 392 -14.82 -12.83 -1.96
N ARG A 393 -15.72 -13.22 -2.87
CA ARG A 393 -16.70 -12.33 -3.48
C ARG A 393 -17.65 -11.72 -2.45
N ALA A 394 -18.18 -12.53 -1.53
CA ALA A 394 -19.07 -12.02 -0.48
C ALA A 394 -18.40 -10.93 0.37
N TYR A 395 -17.13 -11.13 0.71
CA TYR A 395 -16.34 -10.14 1.43
C TYR A 395 -16.04 -8.88 0.59
N LEU A 396 -15.49 -9.06 -0.62
CA LEU A 396 -15.04 -7.97 -1.48
C LEU A 396 -16.20 -7.11 -1.98
N GLU A 397 -17.34 -7.70 -2.35
CA GLU A 397 -18.53 -6.93 -2.76
C GLU A 397 -19.08 -6.03 -1.65
N LYS A 398 -18.98 -6.46 -0.38
CA LYS A 398 -19.39 -5.65 0.77
C LYS A 398 -18.41 -4.50 1.03
N ARG A 399 -17.10 -4.80 0.94
CA ARG A 399 -16.03 -3.85 1.27
C ARG A 399 -15.82 -2.80 0.18
N ASP A 400 -15.65 -3.26 -1.05
CA ASP A 400 -15.34 -2.46 -2.22
C ASP A 400 -16.15 -2.93 -3.44
N PRO A 401 -17.43 -2.51 -3.55
CA PRO A 401 -18.31 -2.94 -4.62
C PRO A 401 -17.89 -2.47 -6.02
N GLN A 402 -17.06 -1.41 -6.12
CA GLN A 402 -16.70 -0.76 -7.39
C GLN A 402 -15.30 -1.16 -7.89
N GLY A 403 -14.40 -1.61 -7.01
CA GLY A 403 -13.12 -2.19 -7.38
C GLY A 403 -13.13 -3.71 -7.31
N ASP A 404 -12.55 -4.28 -6.25
CA ASP A 404 -12.33 -5.73 -6.13
C ASP A 404 -13.62 -6.55 -6.14
N GLY A 405 -14.71 -6.02 -5.58
CA GLY A 405 -16.02 -6.65 -5.61
C GLY A 405 -16.57 -6.77 -7.03
N ALA A 406 -16.34 -5.76 -7.88
CA ALA A 406 -16.73 -5.83 -9.29
C ALA A 406 -15.85 -6.81 -10.07
N LEU A 407 -14.54 -6.86 -9.79
CA LEU A 407 -13.62 -7.86 -10.36
C LEU A 407 -14.06 -9.29 -9.97
N ALA A 408 -14.34 -9.53 -8.70
CA ALA A 408 -14.81 -10.84 -8.21
C ALA A 408 -16.16 -11.22 -8.84
N ARG A 409 -17.05 -10.25 -9.05
CA ARG A 409 -18.31 -10.47 -9.74
C ARG A 409 -18.12 -10.85 -11.21
N ALA A 410 -17.17 -10.22 -11.89
CA ALA A 410 -16.86 -10.57 -13.28
C ALA A 410 -16.31 -12.00 -13.39
N VAL A 411 -15.38 -12.41 -12.51
CA VAL A 411 -14.86 -13.78 -12.47
C VAL A 411 -15.98 -14.79 -12.16
N ALA A 412 -16.90 -14.47 -11.24
CA ALA A 412 -18.07 -15.31 -10.99
C ALA A 412 -18.95 -15.44 -12.25
N GLY A 413 -19.13 -14.36 -13.00
CA GLY A 413 -19.83 -14.37 -14.28
C GLY A 413 -19.17 -15.29 -15.30
N GLU A 414 -17.85 -15.21 -15.44
CA GLU A 414 -17.05 -16.07 -16.32
C GLU A 414 -17.15 -17.55 -15.91
N ILE A 415 -17.02 -17.87 -14.62
CA ILE A 415 -17.22 -19.23 -14.09
C ILE A 415 -18.61 -19.76 -14.48
N HIS A 416 -19.66 -18.94 -14.35
CA HIS A 416 -21.00 -19.34 -14.74
C HIS A 416 -21.19 -19.53 -16.25
N LEU A 417 -20.39 -18.89 -17.11
CA LEU A 417 -20.35 -19.22 -18.54
C LEU A 417 -19.80 -20.61 -18.78
N HIS A 418 -18.68 -20.95 -18.15
CA HIS A 418 -18.08 -22.28 -18.25
C HIS A 418 -18.99 -23.38 -17.70
N ARG A 419 -19.87 -23.05 -16.75
CA ARG A 419 -20.88 -23.95 -16.18
C ARG A 419 -22.22 -23.96 -16.93
N ASN A 420 -22.30 -23.34 -18.11
CA ASN A 420 -23.51 -23.27 -18.92
C ASN A 420 -24.72 -22.59 -18.23
N HIS A 421 -24.47 -21.54 -17.43
CA HIS A 421 -25.49 -20.70 -16.77
C HIS A 421 -25.50 -19.26 -17.35
N PRO A 422 -25.81 -19.06 -18.64
CA PRO A 422 -25.59 -17.80 -19.36
C PRO A 422 -26.41 -16.62 -18.79
N ARG A 423 -27.64 -16.85 -18.34
CA ARG A 423 -28.49 -15.80 -17.75
C ARG A 423 -27.88 -15.19 -16.49
N LEU A 424 -27.34 -16.04 -15.60
CA LEU A 424 -26.69 -15.58 -14.36
C LEU A 424 -25.36 -14.92 -14.68
N ALA A 425 -24.56 -15.53 -15.56
CA ALA A 425 -23.31 -14.96 -16.04
C ALA A 425 -23.48 -13.53 -16.56
N ARG A 426 -24.45 -13.34 -17.48
CA ARG A 426 -24.76 -12.03 -18.05
C ARG A 426 -25.07 -11.01 -16.96
N ARG A 427 -26.01 -11.30 -16.05
CA ARG A 427 -26.37 -10.38 -14.95
C ARG A 427 -25.16 -9.94 -14.12
N LEU A 428 -24.26 -10.88 -13.80
CA LEU A 428 -23.05 -10.59 -13.04
C LEU A 428 -22.08 -9.68 -13.82
N LEU A 429 -21.84 -10.00 -15.10
CA LEU A 429 -20.94 -9.27 -15.98
C LEU A 429 -21.44 -7.86 -16.29
N GLU A 430 -22.73 -7.68 -16.54
CA GLU A 430 -23.34 -6.37 -16.79
C GLU A 430 -23.26 -5.45 -15.57
N ARG A 431 -23.41 -6.03 -14.37
CA ARG A 431 -23.23 -5.28 -13.12
C ARG A 431 -21.77 -4.93 -12.91
N ALA A 432 -20.85 -5.89 -13.07
CA ALA A 432 -19.41 -5.64 -12.97
C ALA A 432 -18.95 -4.53 -13.93
N TYR A 433 -19.38 -4.58 -15.20
CA TYR A 433 -19.10 -3.57 -16.22
C TYR A 433 -19.53 -2.16 -15.79
N ARG A 434 -20.71 -2.01 -15.19
CA ARG A 434 -21.20 -0.73 -14.69
C ARG A 434 -20.42 -0.23 -13.48
N ASP A 435 -20.15 -1.13 -12.52
CA ASP A 435 -19.55 -0.78 -11.24
C ASP A 435 -18.10 -0.27 -11.39
N VAL A 436 -17.31 -0.84 -12.31
CA VAL A 436 -15.91 -0.43 -12.51
C VAL A 436 -15.74 0.91 -13.27
N ARG A 437 -16.81 1.60 -13.68
CA ARG A 437 -16.72 2.79 -14.56
C ARG A 437 -15.78 3.88 -14.07
N ARG A 438 -15.71 4.09 -12.75
CA ARG A 438 -14.87 5.10 -12.08
C ARG A 438 -13.69 4.49 -11.31
N HIS A 439 -13.38 3.22 -11.59
CA HIS A 439 -12.29 2.48 -10.98
C HIS A 439 -11.22 2.17 -12.05
N PRO A 440 -9.94 1.98 -11.70
CA PRO A 440 -8.85 1.56 -12.61
C PRO A 440 -9.14 0.24 -13.29
N ALA A 441 -9.89 -0.64 -12.62
CA ALA A 441 -10.46 -1.84 -13.23
C ALA A 441 -11.38 -1.54 -14.44
N LYS A 442 -11.66 -0.27 -14.79
CA LYS A 442 -12.28 0.10 -16.06
C LYS A 442 -11.50 -0.42 -17.27
N LEU A 443 -10.20 -0.68 -17.14
CA LEU A 443 -9.40 -1.30 -18.19
C LEU A 443 -9.86 -2.73 -18.52
N GLU A 444 -10.55 -3.40 -17.60
CA GLU A 444 -11.15 -4.72 -17.82
C GLU A 444 -12.56 -4.65 -18.45
N ARG A 445 -13.13 -3.44 -18.63
CA ARG A 445 -14.48 -3.28 -19.21
C ARG A 445 -14.61 -3.91 -20.60
N PRO A 446 -13.64 -3.81 -21.52
CA PRO A 446 -13.65 -4.57 -22.77
C PRO A 446 -13.91 -6.06 -22.56
N ARG A 447 -13.12 -6.69 -21.68
CA ARG A 447 -13.23 -8.11 -21.37
C ARG A 447 -14.59 -8.45 -20.79
N PHE A 448 -15.10 -7.64 -19.86
CA PHE A 448 -16.42 -7.86 -19.27
C PHE A 448 -17.54 -7.75 -20.31
N ALA A 449 -17.42 -6.82 -21.26
CA ALA A 449 -18.36 -6.66 -22.36
C ALA A 449 -18.33 -7.86 -23.32
N ILE A 450 -17.14 -8.37 -23.68
CA ILE A 450 -17.02 -9.60 -24.50
C ILE A 450 -17.62 -10.82 -23.79
N LEU A 451 -17.33 -10.99 -22.50
CA LEU A 451 -17.93 -12.06 -21.72
C LEU A 451 -19.46 -11.91 -21.64
N ALA A 452 -19.98 -10.68 -21.50
CA ALA A 452 -21.41 -10.42 -21.53
C ALA A 452 -22.03 -10.72 -22.90
N ALA A 453 -21.32 -10.46 -24.01
CA ALA A 453 -21.73 -10.85 -25.35
C ALA A 453 -21.80 -12.38 -25.49
N ARG A 454 -20.81 -13.11 -25.00
CA ARG A 454 -20.81 -14.59 -24.96
C ARG A 454 -21.96 -15.16 -24.12
N ALA A 455 -22.41 -14.41 -23.11
CA ALA A 455 -23.53 -14.77 -22.25
C ALA A 455 -24.91 -14.45 -22.85
N ALA A 456 -24.96 -13.65 -23.92
CA ALA A 456 -26.20 -13.18 -24.51
C ALA A 456 -26.81 -14.25 -25.43
N THR A 457 -28.14 -14.35 -25.40
CA THR A 457 -28.91 -15.28 -26.23
C THR A 457 -29.59 -14.59 -27.42
N ASP A 458 -29.72 -13.26 -27.38
CA ASP A 458 -30.30 -12.44 -28.44
C ASP A 458 -29.16 -11.84 -29.30
N PRO A 459 -29.16 -12.04 -30.63
CA PRO A 459 -28.18 -11.43 -31.54
C PRO A 459 -28.03 -9.92 -31.38
N ALA A 460 -29.12 -9.19 -31.10
CA ALA A 460 -29.04 -7.74 -30.90
C ALA A 460 -28.22 -7.37 -29.64
N GLU A 461 -28.35 -8.17 -28.57
CA GLU A 461 -27.55 -8.00 -27.35
C GLU A 461 -26.07 -8.37 -27.58
N VAL A 462 -25.80 -9.41 -28.36
CA VAL A 462 -24.43 -9.78 -28.77
C VAL A 462 -23.78 -8.61 -29.49
N THR A 463 -24.41 -8.07 -30.54
CA THR A 463 -23.88 -6.92 -31.30
C THR A 463 -23.68 -5.71 -30.40
N ARG A 464 -24.63 -5.40 -29.51
CA ARG A 464 -24.52 -4.28 -28.57
C ARG A 464 -23.31 -4.41 -27.65
N TRP A 465 -23.11 -5.59 -27.06
CA TRP A 465 -22.00 -5.82 -26.13
C TRP A 465 -20.64 -5.89 -26.83
N THR A 466 -20.56 -6.49 -28.01
CA THR A 466 -19.35 -6.49 -28.83
C THR A 466 -18.95 -5.08 -29.25
N ARG A 467 -19.90 -4.24 -29.68
CA ARG A 467 -19.63 -2.82 -29.99
C ARG A 467 -19.11 -2.07 -28.78
N ARG A 468 -19.73 -2.24 -27.61
CA ARG A 468 -19.24 -1.65 -26.37
C ARG A 468 -17.81 -2.08 -26.03
N ALA A 469 -17.47 -3.34 -26.27
CA ALA A 469 -16.10 -3.82 -26.04
C ALA A 469 -15.10 -3.11 -26.96
N LEU A 470 -15.42 -3.01 -28.25
CA LEU A 470 -14.60 -2.30 -29.24
C LEU A 470 -14.42 -0.82 -28.89
N ASP A 471 -15.51 -0.10 -28.59
CA ASP A 471 -15.44 1.32 -28.22
C ASP A 471 -14.56 1.55 -26.98
N GLU A 472 -14.62 0.65 -25.98
CA GLU A 472 -13.77 0.74 -24.79
C GLU A 472 -12.31 0.41 -25.09
N LEU A 473 -12.05 -0.56 -25.97
CA LEU A 473 -10.69 -0.86 -26.41
C LEU A 473 -10.11 0.35 -27.14
N GLU A 474 -10.80 0.92 -28.11
CA GLU A 474 -10.34 2.11 -28.83
C GLU A 474 -10.04 3.27 -27.88
N ARG A 475 -10.92 3.55 -26.92
CA ARG A 475 -10.68 4.56 -25.88
C ARG A 475 -9.43 4.26 -25.04
N ASN A 476 -9.23 3.01 -24.67
CA ASN A 476 -8.04 2.61 -23.91
C ASN A 476 -6.78 2.69 -24.77
N LEU A 477 -6.81 2.30 -26.05
CA LEU A 477 -5.67 2.42 -26.98
C LEU A 477 -5.27 3.89 -27.15
N LEU A 478 -6.24 4.79 -27.29
CA LEU A 478 -5.98 6.23 -27.40
C LEU A 478 -5.37 6.81 -26.11
N ARG A 479 -5.77 6.28 -24.96
CA ARG A 479 -5.32 6.79 -23.64
C ARG A 479 -3.99 6.22 -23.19
N PHE A 480 -3.69 4.98 -23.56
CA PHE A 480 -2.57 4.21 -23.01
C PHE A 480 -1.58 3.71 -24.08
N GLY A 481 -1.88 3.91 -25.36
CA GLY A 481 -1.10 3.38 -26.48
C GLY A 481 -1.46 1.94 -26.84
N THR A 482 -0.91 1.47 -27.97
CA THR A 482 -1.30 0.21 -28.61
C THR A 482 -0.86 -1.07 -27.88
N ARG A 483 0.05 -0.98 -26.90
CA ARG A 483 0.71 -2.14 -26.27
C ARG A 483 0.18 -2.54 -24.89
N GLN A 484 -0.67 -1.72 -24.26
CA GLN A 484 -1.20 -2.02 -22.91
C GLN A 484 -2.36 -3.01 -22.88
N MET A 485 -2.88 -3.44 -24.03
CA MET A 485 -4.06 -4.29 -24.10
C MET A 485 -3.81 -5.54 -24.93
N ARG A 486 -3.77 -6.70 -24.26
CA ARG A 486 -4.09 -7.97 -24.91
C ARG A 486 -5.61 -8.16 -24.80
N VAL A 487 -6.28 -8.22 -25.95
CA VAL A 487 -7.71 -8.54 -26.10
C VAL A 487 -7.93 -10.02 -25.81
#